data_AF-A0A258C270-F1
#
_entry.id   AF-A0A258C270-F1
#
_cell.length_a   1.000
_cell.length_b   1.000
_cell.length_c   1.000
_cell.angle_alpha   90.00
_cell.angle_beta   90.00
_cell.angle_gamma   90.00
#
_symmetry.space_group_name_H-M   'P 1'
#
loop_
_entity.id
_entity.type
_entity.pdbx_description
1 polymer ?
#
loop_
_entity_poly.entity_id
_entity_poly.type
_entity_poly.pdbx_seq_one_letter_code
_entity_poly.pdbx_strand_id
1 'polypeptide(L)' 'RQPLPFASQLIGSDNDSAASARRTVELGHGWGSEIVILADAGHINVTSGHHRWEQGFAYLYRLQSRIERNDRRRA' A
#
# COMPACT_ATOMS: atom_id res chain seq x y z
N ARG A 1 -17.41 -2.53 3.70
CA ARG A 1 -16.79 -1.73 2.62
C ARG A 1 -16.79 -2.57 1.37
N GLN A 2 -16.87 -1.95 0.19
CA GLN A 2 -16.80 -2.66 -1.08
C GLN A 2 -15.39 -2.58 -1.66
N PRO A 3 -14.89 -3.65 -2.30
CA PRO A 3 -13.62 -3.62 -3.00
C PRO A 3 -13.56 -2.52 -4.05
N LEU A 4 -12.37 -1.94 -4.27
CA LEU A 4 -12.15 -0.99 -5.35
C LEU A 4 -12.30 -1.70 -6.71
N PRO A 5 -12.83 -1.02 -7.75
CA PRO A 5 -13.06 -1.62 -9.06
C PRO A 5 -11.77 -1.77 -9.90
N PHE A 6 -10.61 -1.64 -9.28
CA PHE A 6 -9.29 -1.72 -9.89
C PHE A 6 -8.27 -2.32 -8.92
N ALA A 7 -7.16 -2.84 -9.45
CA ALA A 7 -6.07 -3.34 -8.62
C ALA A 7 -5.48 -2.23 -7.76
N SER A 8 -5.34 -2.49 -6.46
CA SER A 8 -4.88 -1.48 -5.50
C SER A 8 -3.86 -2.07 -4.52
N GLN A 9 -3.03 -1.20 -3.96
CA GLN A 9 -2.08 -1.53 -2.90
C GLN A 9 -2.10 -0.40 -1.86
N LEU A 10 -2.14 -0.78 -0.59
CA LEU A 10 -2.11 0.10 0.56
C LEU A 10 -0.84 -0.14 1.36
N ILE A 11 -0.07 0.93 1.58
CA ILE A 11 1.14 0.93 2.40
C ILE A 11 0.85 1.78 3.64
N GLY A 12 1.11 1.25 4.83
CA GLY A 12 1.05 1.99 6.10
C GLY A 12 2.24 1.64 7.00
N SER A 13 2.30 2.24 8.19
CA SER A 13 3.33 1.97 9.21
C SER A 13 2.70 1.38 10.48
N ASP A 14 3.50 0.67 11.27
CA ASP A 14 3.11 0.18 12.60
C ASP A 14 3.19 1.23 13.72
N ASN A 15 3.92 2.33 13.50
CA ASN A 15 4.06 3.45 14.42
C ASN A 15 3.50 4.80 13.87
N ASP A 16 2.55 4.74 12.94
CA ASP A 16 1.85 5.94 12.44
C ASP A 16 0.86 6.50 13.48
N SER A 17 1.06 7.77 13.88
CA SER A 17 0.21 8.48 14.85
C SER A 17 -1.21 8.79 14.36
N ALA A 18 -1.41 8.85 13.03
CA ALA A 18 -2.71 9.14 12.42
C ALA A 18 -3.51 7.87 12.10
N ALA A 19 -2.85 6.75 11.86
CA ALA A 19 -3.49 5.49 11.51
C ALA A 19 -2.72 4.27 12.05
N SER A 20 -3.33 3.52 12.98
CA SER A 20 -2.73 2.27 13.46
C SER A 20 -2.60 1.20 12.37
N ALA A 21 -1.63 0.29 12.49
CA ALA A 21 -1.50 -0.87 11.59
C ALA A 21 -2.81 -1.67 11.47
N ARG A 22 -3.51 -1.89 12.59
CA ARG A 22 -4.82 -2.56 12.61
C ARG A 22 -5.82 -1.83 11.70
N ARG A 23 -5.85 -0.49 11.76
CA ARG A 23 -6.73 0.32 10.93
C ARG A 23 -6.36 0.23 9.45
N THR A 24 -5.07 0.25 9.13
CA THR A 24 -4.58 0.04 7.75
C THR A 24 -5.01 -1.31 7.21
N VAL A 25 -4.92 -2.38 8.02
CA VAL A 25 -5.36 -3.72 7.64
C VAL A 25 -6.88 -3.77 7.37
N GLU A 26 -7.70 -3.18 8.25
CA GLU A 26 -9.15 -3.08 8.04
C GLU A 26 -9.53 -2.33 6.75
N LEU A 27 -8.82 -1.24 6.45
CA LEU A 27 -9.04 -0.46 5.23
C LEU A 27 -8.64 -1.28 4.01
N GLY A 28 -7.45 -1.87 4.02
CA GLY A 28 -6.93 -2.68 2.93
C GLY A 28 -7.86 -3.85 2.59
N HIS A 29 -8.31 -4.62 3.58
CA HIS A 29 -9.29 -5.68 3.36
C HIS A 29 -10.61 -5.13 2.84
N GLY A 30 -11.10 -4.03 3.41
CA GLY A 30 -12.33 -3.39 2.96
C GLY A 30 -12.30 -2.90 1.51
N TRP A 31 -11.12 -2.54 1.01
CA TRP A 31 -10.87 -2.10 -0.36
C TRP A 31 -10.43 -3.23 -1.30
N GLY A 32 -10.19 -4.44 -0.78
CA GLY A 32 -9.58 -5.53 -1.57
C GLY A 32 -8.16 -5.19 -2.05
N SER A 33 -7.48 -4.27 -1.34
CA SER A 33 -6.11 -3.89 -1.63
C SER A 33 -5.14 -4.91 -1.06
N GLU A 34 -3.98 -5.01 -1.68
CA GLU A 34 -2.85 -5.66 -1.04
C GLU A 34 -2.16 -4.74 -0.05
N ILE A 35 -1.76 -5.31 1.09
CA ILE A 35 -1.45 -4.53 2.28
C ILE A 35 0.02 -4.72 2.60
N VAL A 36 0.73 -3.62 2.81
CA VAL A 36 2.08 -3.61 3.33
C VAL A 36 2.10 -2.73 4.57
N ILE A 37 2.60 -3.29 5.67
CA ILE A 37 2.89 -2.53 6.89
C ILE A 37 4.41 -2.44 7.02
N LEU A 38 4.92 -1.21 7.02
CA LEU A 38 6.32 -0.92 7.28
C LEU A 38 6.56 -0.85 8.78
N ALA A 39 7.71 -1.36 9.21
CA ALA A 39 8.17 -1.16 10.57
C ALA A 39 8.77 0.23 10.72
N ASP A 40 8.37 0.93 11.77
CA ASP A 40 8.95 2.18 12.24
C ASP A 40 9.01 3.35 11.21
N ALA A 41 8.09 3.38 10.24
CA ALA A 41 8.10 4.36 9.13
C ALA A 41 7.34 5.68 9.41
N GLY A 42 6.81 5.86 10.62
CA GLY A 42 5.97 7.01 10.99
C GLY A 42 4.78 7.19 10.04
N HIS A 43 4.41 8.43 9.75
CA HIS A 43 3.30 8.74 8.84
C HIS A 43 3.68 8.74 7.34
N ILE A 44 4.81 8.13 6.96
CA ILE A 44 5.29 8.03 5.56
C ILE A 44 5.25 9.39 4.83
N ASN A 45 5.83 10.39 5.46
CA ASN A 45 5.89 11.78 5.01
C ASN A 45 7.32 12.35 5.18
N VAL A 46 7.51 13.61 4.80
CA VAL A 46 8.80 14.29 4.91
C VAL A 46 9.33 14.30 6.36
N THR A 47 8.48 14.52 7.35
CA THR A 47 8.85 14.54 8.78
C THR A 47 9.36 13.18 9.26
N SER A 48 8.85 12.08 8.70
CA SER A 48 9.32 10.71 8.97
C SER A 48 10.43 10.26 8.01
N GLY A 49 11.06 11.20 7.29
CA GLY A 49 12.23 10.94 6.42
C GLY A 49 11.89 10.58 4.97
N HIS A 50 10.62 10.42 4.61
CA HIS A 50 10.16 10.00 3.29
C HIS A 50 10.12 11.18 2.32
N HIS A 51 11.31 11.59 1.83
CA HIS A 51 11.46 12.67 0.85
C HIS A 51 11.20 12.14 -0.57
N ARG A 52 12.26 11.76 -1.29
CA ARG A 52 12.12 11.09 -2.61
C ARG A 52 11.56 9.67 -2.48
N TRP A 53 11.73 9.06 -1.31
CA TRP A 53 11.32 7.70 -0.98
C TRP A 53 11.53 6.70 -2.13
N GLU A 54 12.81 6.46 -2.45
CA GLU A 54 13.18 5.58 -3.57
C GLU A 54 12.64 4.15 -3.38
N GLN A 55 12.56 3.69 -2.13
CA GLN A 55 11.96 2.41 -1.78
C GLN A 55 10.47 2.34 -2.14
N GLY A 56 9.77 3.48 -2.19
CA GLY A 56 8.38 3.61 -2.63
C GLY A 56 8.15 3.08 -4.05
N PHE A 57 9.12 3.28 -4.95
CA PHE A 57 9.02 2.80 -6.32
C PHE A 57 8.93 1.26 -6.40
N ALA A 58 9.53 0.53 -5.47
CA ALA A 58 9.44 -0.93 -5.45
C ALA A 58 7.98 -1.40 -5.25
N TYR A 59 7.19 -0.70 -4.44
CA TYR A 59 5.76 -0.98 -4.26
C TYR A 59 4.98 -0.66 -5.53
N LEU A 60 5.26 0.49 -6.14
CA LEU A 60 4.65 0.87 -7.41
C LEU A 60 4.91 -0.16 -8.52
N TYR A 61 6.16 -0.59 -8.69
CA TYR A 61 6.51 -1.60 -9.69
C TYR A 61 5.86 -2.96 -9.38
N ARG A 62 5.77 -3.35 -8.10
CA ARG A 62 5.04 -4.56 -7.71
C ARG A 62 3.57 -4.50 -8.11
N LEU A 63 2.91 -3.35 -7.91
CA LEU A 63 1.53 -3.13 -8.34
C LEU A 63 1.41 -3.22 -9.87
N GLN A 64 2.27 -2.53 -10.62
CA GLN A 64 2.29 -2.56 -12.08
C GLN A 64 2.46 -3.98 -12.62
N SER A 65 3.48 -4.71 -12.16
CA SER A 65 3.70 -6.09 -12.61
C SER A 65 2.53 -7.01 -12.28
N ARG A 66 1.79 -6.75 -11.19
CA ARG A 66 0.57 -7.53 -10.86
C ARG A 66 -0.58 -7.20 -11.81
N ILE A 67 -0.77 -5.92 -12.14
CA ILE A 67 -1.77 -5.49 -13.13
C ILE A 67 -1.50 -6.18 -14.47
N GLU A 68 -0.28 -6.08 -14.99
CA GLU A 68 0.10 -6.71 -16.25
C GLU A 68 -0.07 -8.24 -16.26
N ARG A 69 0.19 -8.91 -15.13
CA ARG A 69 -0.05 -10.35 -15.00
C ARG A 69 -1.53 -10.69 -14.99
N ASN A 70 -2.36 -9.87 -14.36
CA ASN A 70 -3.80 -10.07 -14.32
C ASN A 70 -4.43 -9.86 -15.70
N ASP A 71 -3.97 -8.85 -16.45
CA ASP A 71 -4.46 -8.58 -17.80
C ASP A 71 -4.10 -9.73 -18.75
N ARG A 72 -2.85 -10.22 -18.69
CA ARG A 72 -2.40 -11.40 -19.44
C ARG A 72 -3.17 -12.67 -19.13
N ARG A 73 -3.74 -12.81 -17.92
CA ARG A 73 -4.58 -13.96 -17.53
C ARG A 73 -6.03 -13.82 -17.98
N ARG A 74 -6.47 -12.60 -18.31
CA ARG A 74 -7.85 -12.29 -18.73
C ARG A 74 -8.02 -12.33 -20.25
N ALA A 75 -6.93 -12.12 -21.00
CA ALA A 75 -6.85 -12.30 -22.44
C ALA A 75 -6.81 -13.80 -22.80
#